data_AF-A0A814DLD2-F1
#
_entry.id   AF-A0A814DLD2-F1
#
_cell.length_a   1.000
_cell.length_b   1.000
_cell.length_c   1.000
_cell.angle_alpha   90.00
_cell.angle_beta   90.00
_cell.angle_gamma   90.00
#
_symmetry.space_group_name_H-M   'P 1'
#
loop_
_entity.id
_entity.type
_entity.pdbx_description
1 polymer ?
#
loop_
_entity_poly.entity_id
_entity_poly.type
_entity_poly.pdbx_seq_one_letter_code
_entity_poly.pdbx_strand_id
1 'polypeptide(L)'
;MSANIAAAAAAATASARPNKQVVLIQRQLEILRQKPLSFVQNLNTEQHDGTNEVTGIMTGPENSPYAGNQFNFILRFPPEYPFKPPAVHFTSAINHPNISSKDGFACDDVLMGTWNTKMDLIDVLNGTHSLLANPNYDKPVDSVPSSGQQ
;
A
#
# COMPACT_ATOMS: atom_id res chain seq x y z
N MET A 1 17.29 17.99 43.59
CA MET A 1 17.09 17.71 42.16
C MET A 1 17.39 16.25 41.93
N SER A 2 16.36 15.39 41.94
CA SER A 2 16.50 13.99 41.53
C SER A 2 15.22 13.59 40.82
N ALA A 3 15.33 13.37 39.52
CA ALA A 3 14.26 12.91 38.66
C ALA A 3 13.98 11.43 38.92
N ASN A 4 12.74 11.09 39.29
CA ASN A 4 12.26 9.72 39.20
C ASN A 4 11.52 9.57 37.87
N ILE A 5 12.13 8.78 36.99
CA ILE A 5 11.65 8.41 35.67
C ILE A 5 10.33 7.65 35.85
N ALA A 6 9.24 8.26 35.41
CA ALA A 6 7.95 7.61 35.32
C ALA A 6 8.03 6.48 34.29
N ALA A 7 7.85 5.24 34.76
CA ALA A 7 7.55 4.09 33.92
C ALA A 7 6.24 4.37 33.17
N ALA A 8 6.34 4.62 31.86
CA ALA A 8 5.16 4.71 31.01
C ALA A 8 4.60 3.30 30.78
N ALA A 9 3.34 3.14 31.17
CA ALA A 9 2.61 1.90 31.20
C ALA A 9 2.47 1.25 29.81
N ALA A 10 2.88 -0.02 29.72
CA ALA A 10 2.40 -0.93 28.70
C ALA A 10 0.93 -1.27 29.01
N ALA A 11 0.00 -0.54 28.40
CA ALA A 11 -1.41 -0.91 28.40
C ALA A 11 -1.61 -2.09 27.44
N ALA A 12 -1.51 -3.31 27.97
CA ALA A 12 -1.99 -4.52 27.30
C ALA A 12 -3.53 -4.50 27.30
N THR A 13 -4.13 -4.06 26.19
CA THR A 13 -5.57 -4.16 25.98
C THR A 13 -5.94 -5.62 25.63
N ALA A 14 -7.01 -6.12 26.25
CA ALA A 14 -7.44 -7.51 26.30
C ALA A 14 -7.40 -8.27 24.97
N SER A 15 -6.77 -9.46 24.99
CA SER A 15 -6.66 -10.36 23.83
C SER A 15 -8.00 -11.04 23.53
N ALA A 16 -8.82 -10.39 22.72
CA ALA A 16 -9.80 -11.09 21.90
C ALA A 16 -9.04 -11.96 20.89
N ARG A 17 -9.55 -13.17 20.60
CA ARG A 17 -8.97 -14.01 19.53
C ARG A 17 -8.91 -13.18 18.24
N PRO A 18 -7.74 -13.03 17.60
CA PRO A 18 -7.63 -12.23 16.40
C PRO A 18 -8.51 -12.83 15.30
N ASN A 19 -9.27 -11.97 14.61
CA ASN A 19 -10.05 -12.40 13.44
C ASN A 19 -9.11 -13.09 12.42
N LYS A 20 -9.62 -14.09 11.71
CA LYS A 20 -8.87 -14.82 10.65
C LYS A 20 -8.18 -13.86 9.67
N GLN A 21 -8.82 -12.75 9.32
CA GLN A 21 -8.24 -11.72 8.46
C GLN A 21 -6.93 -11.16 9.04
N VAL A 22 -6.89 -10.84 10.34
CA VAL A 22 -5.70 -10.30 11.03
C VAL A 22 -4.56 -11.30 11.00
N VAL A 23 -4.85 -12.58 11.28
CA VAL A 23 -3.85 -13.65 11.24
C VAL A 23 -3.26 -13.81 9.84
N LEU A 24 -4.09 -13.69 8.80
CA LEU A 24 -3.63 -13.73 7.40
C LEU A 24 -2.75 -12.52 7.05
N ILE A 25 -3.15 -11.31 7.44
CA ILE A 25 -2.35 -10.09 7.22
C ILE A 25 -0.98 -10.21 7.90
N GLN A 26 -0.94 -10.67 9.15
CA GLN A 26 0.31 -10.88 9.88
C GLN A 26 1.22 -11.89 9.17
N ARG A 27 0.66 -13.02 8.70
CA ARG A 27 1.43 -14.02 7.94
C ARG A 27 2.00 -13.44 6.65
N GLN A 28 1.22 -12.64 5.94
CA GLN A 28 1.61 -12.00 4.69
C GLN A 28 2.73 -10.97 4.88
N LEU A 29 2.70 -10.25 6.00
CA LEU A 29 3.79 -9.36 6.39
C LEU A 29 5.07 -10.12 6.72
N GLU A 30 4.99 -11.28 7.36
CA GLU A 30 6.16 -12.12 7.60
C GLU A 30 6.79 -12.63 6.30
N ILE A 31 5.98 -13.00 5.30
CA ILE A 31 6.47 -13.37 3.96
C ILE A 31 7.22 -12.19 3.33
N LEU A 32 6.65 -11.00 3.36
CA LEU A 32 7.28 -9.79 2.82
C LEU A 32 8.57 -9.42 3.56
N ARG A 33 8.64 -9.62 4.88
CA ARG A 33 9.87 -9.41 5.68
C ARG A 33 10.96 -10.42 5.36
N GLN A 34 10.59 -11.68 5.08
CA GLN A 34 11.54 -12.73 4.71
C GLN A 34 12.08 -12.56 3.29
N LYS A 35 11.27 -11.98 2.40
CA LYS A 35 11.63 -11.70 1.01
C LYS A 35 11.43 -10.21 0.72
N PRO A 36 12.32 -9.35 1.23
CA PRO A 36 12.18 -7.90 1.06
C PRO A 36 12.32 -7.53 -0.41
N LEU A 37 11.47 -6.59 -0.85
CA LEU A 37 11.56 -5.97 -2.18
C LEU A 37 12.56 -4.81 -2.11
N SER A 38 13.53 -4.77 -3.01
CA SER A 38 14.58 -3.73 -3.03
C SER A 38 14.03 -2.31 -3.18
N PHE A 39 12.88 -2.17 -3.85
CA PHE A 39 12.20 -0.90 -4.05
C PHE A 39 11.20 -0.56 -2.93
N VAL A 40 11.07 -1.36 -1.87
CA VAL A 40 10.16 -1.11 -0.74
C VAL A 40 10.94 -0.98 0.56
N GLN A 41 10.66 0.08 1.32
CA GLN A 41 11.36 0.42 2.56
C GLN A 41 10.36 0.87 3.64
N ASN A 42 10.82 0.93 4.89
CA ASN A 42 10.07 1.48 6.03
C ASN A 42 8.66 0.88 6.22
N LEU A 43 8.55 -0.44 6.09
CA LEU A 43 7.29 -1.16 6.28
C LEU A 43 6.85 -1.15 7.75
N ASN A 44 5.71 -0.54 8.02
CA ASN A 44 5.09 -0.51 9.34
C ASN A 44 3.67 -1.08 9.28
N THR A 45 3.17 -1.53 10.43
CA THR A 45 1.79 -1.99 10.57
C THR A 45 1.09 -1.10 11.57
N GLU A 46 0.00 -0.49 11.14
CA GLU A 46 -0.79 0.45 11.93
C GLU A 46 -2.24 -0.03 12.01
N GLN A 47 -2.93 0.33 13.09
CA GLN A 47 -4.39 0.21 13.15
C GLN A 47 -4.99 1.59 13.01
N HIS A 48 -5.88 1.74 12.02
CA HIS A 48 -6.63 2.96 11.78
C HIS A 48 -8.12 2.62 11.73
N ASP A 49 -8.92 3.23 12.59
CA ASP A 49 -10.37 3.00 12.71
C ASP A 49 -10.76 1.51 12.80
N GLY A 50 -9.98 0.70 13.51
CA GLY A 50 -10.21 -0.74 13.67
C GLY A 50 -9.83 -1.59 12.45
N THR A 51 -9.27 -0.97 11.40
CA THR A 51 -8.72 -1.65 10.22
C THR A 51 -7.21 -1.75 10.36
N ASN A 52 -6.62 -2.90 9.95
CA ASN A 52 -5.17 -3.03 9.88
C ASN A 52 -4.70 -2.45 8.55
N GLU A 53 -3.74 -1.54 8.61
CA GLU A 53 -3.10 -0.92 7.46
C GLU A 53 -1.61 -1.23 7.49
N VAL A 54 -1.00 -1.30 6.30
CA VAL A 54 0.45 -1.46 6.16
C VAL A 54 0.97 -0.27 5.41
N THR A 55 1.85 0.49 6.04
CA THR A 55 2.47 1.68 5.44
C THR A 55 3.88 1.35 4.97
N GLY A 56 4.37 2.07 3.98
CA GLY A 56 5.72 1.90 3.48
C GLY A 56 6.13 2.98 2.49
N ILE A 57 7.37 2.89 2.02
CA ILE A 57 7.95 3.75 1.00
C ILE A 57 8.29 2.91 -0.21
N MET A 58 7.80 3.29 -1.38
CA MET A 58 8.13 2.69 -2.67
C MET A 58 9.06 3.62 -3.45
N THR A 59 10.20 3.11 -3.89
CA THR A 59 11.07 3.83 -4.84
C THR A 59 10.50 3.70 -6.25
N GLY A 60 10.52 4.78 -7.01
CA GLY A 60 10.03 4.76 -8.39
C GLY A 60 10.89 3.88 -9.31
N PRO A 61 10.28 3.19 -10.30
CA PRO A 61 11.02 2.31 -11.20
C PRO A 61 12.10 3.05 -11.99
N GLU A 62 13.24 2.39 -12.18
CA GLU A 62 14.27 2.86 -13.11
C GLU A 62 13.71 2.94 -14.54
N ASN A 63 14.23 3.85 -15.35
CA ASN A 63 13.78 4.10 -16.72
C ASN A 63 12.30 4.51 -16.85
N SER A 64 11.69 5.02 -15.77
CA SER A 64 10.38 5.66 -15.78
C SER A 64 10.50 7.14 -15.38
N PRO A 65 9.47 7.97 -15.64
CA PRO A 65 9.41 9.35 -15.11
C PRO A 65 9.50 9.45 -13.58
N TYR A 66 9.32 8.33 -12.88
CA TYR A 66 9.31 8.25 -11.42
C TYR A 66 10.69 7.87 -10.83
N ALA A 67 11.68 7.57 -11.68
CA ALA A 67 13.01 7.16 -11.23
C ALA A 67 13.64 8.17 -10.26
N GLY A 68 14.24 7.66 -9.18
CA GLY A 68 14.87 8.48 -8.13
C GLY A 68 13.90 9.11 -7.12
N ASN A 69 12.59 9.05 -7.35
CA ASN A 69 11.58 9.50 -6.38
C ASN A 69 11.20 8.39 -5.40
N GLN A 70 10.69 8.81 -4.24
CA GLN A 70 10.15 7.93 -3.21
C GLN A 70 8.70 8.31 -2.90
N PHE A 71 7.83 7.31 -2.84
CA PHE A 71 6.40 7.48 -2.65
C PHE A 71 5.94 6.74 -1.41
N ASN A 72 5.39 7.48 -0.45
CA ASN A 72 4.73 6.89 0.70
C ASN A 72 3.42 6.23 0.24
N PHE A 73 3.15 5.02 0.71
CA PHE A 73 1.93 4.28 0.41
C PHE A 73 1.32 3.64 1.64
N ILE A 74 0.04 3.31 1.53
CA ILE A 74 -0.76 2.56 2.50
C ILE A 74 -1.45 1.41 1.75
N LEU A 75 -1.32 0.20 2.27
CA LEU A 75 -2.13 -0.95 1.90
C LEU A 75 -3.33 -1.03 2.82
N ARG A 76 -4.53 -0.93 2.23
CA ARG A 76 -5.80 -1.08 2.93
C ARG A 76 -6.42 -2.42 2.62
N PHE A 77 -6.74 -3.18 3.66
CA PHE A 77 -7.27 -4.53 3.52
C PHE A 77 -8.80 -4.49 3.61
N PRO A 78 -9.53 -4.86 2.54
CA PRO A 78 -10.99 -4.89 2.58
C PRO A 78 -11.47 -6.04 3.49
N PRO A 79 -12.68 -5.95 4.07
CA PRO A 79 -13.27 -7.02 4.90
C PRO A 79 -13.27 -8.40 4.23
N GLU A 80 -13.34 -8.45 2.91
CA GLU A 80 -13.35 -9.67 2.09
C GLU A 80 -11.95 -10.23 1.81
N TYR A 81 -10.87 -9.60 2.27
CA TYR A 81 -9.51 -10.14 2.14
C TYR A 81 -9.43 -11.55 2.77
N PRO A 82 -8.89 -12.57 2.07
CA PRO A 82 -8.07 -12.50 0.85
C PRO A 82 -8.84 -12.72 -0.47
N PHE A 83 -10.17 -12.80 -0.46
CA PHE A 83 -10.96 -12.98 -1.68
C PHE A 83 -10.95 -11.73 -2.58
N LYS A 84 -10.79 -10.54 -1.97
CA LYS A 84 -10.44 -9.29 -2.65
C LYS A 84 -9.00 -8.87 -2.31
N PRO A 85 -8.24 -8.27 -3.24
CA PRO A 85 -6.89 -7.79 -2.97
C PRO A 85 -6.91 -6.62 -1.98
N PRO A 86 -5.78 -6.32 -1.30
CA PRO A 86 -5.62 -5.05 -0.63
C PRO A 86 -5.50 -3.92 -1.66
N ALA A 87 -6.05 -2.75 -1.33
CA ALA A 87 -5.96 -1.56 -2.17
C ALA A 87 -4.71 -0.74 -1.82
N VAL A 88 -4.00 -0.26 -2.83
CA VAL A 88 -2.80 0.57 -2.67
C VAL A 88 -3.17 2.04 -2.79
N HIS A 89 -2.82 2.82 -1.78
CA HIS A 89 -3.06 4.26 -1.72
C HIS A 89 -1.73 4.98 -1.55
N PHE A 90 -1.39 5.87 -2.47
CA PHE A 90 -0.22 6.74 -2.33
C PHE A 90 -0.58 7.97 -1.51
N THR A 91 0.15 8.21 -0.42
CA THR A 91 -0.01 9.42 0.38
C THR A 91 0.92 10.54 -0.09
N SER A 92 1.98 10.19 -0.80
CA SER A 92 2.77 11.16 -1.57
C SER A 92 2.01 11.60 -2.82
N ALA A 93 2.12 12.89 -3.17
CA ALA A 93 1.61 13.38 -4.44
C ALA A 93 2.32 12.66 -5.60
N ILE A 94 1.54 12.05 -6.48
CA ILE A 94 2.02 11.35 -7.67
C ILE A 94 1.12 11.69 -8.85
N ASN A 95 1.73 12.15 -9.94
CA ASN A 95 1.01 12.36 -11.19
C ASN A 95 1.19 11.12 -12.06
N HIS A 96 0.17 10.27 -12.10
CA HIS A 96 0.21 9.02 -12.84
C HIS A 96 -1.16 8.72 -13.45
N PRO A 97 -1.25 8.30 -14.73
CA PRO A 97 -2.54 8.10 -15.42
C PRO A 97 -3.51 7.20 -14.66
N ASN A 98 -3.02 6.20 -13.94
CA ASN A 98 -3.83 5.22 -13.19
C ASN A 98 -3.86 5.44 -11.67
N ILE A 99 -3.35 6.56 -11.16
CA ILE A 99 -3.40 6.90 -9.72
C ILE A 99 -4.12 8.23 -9.56
N SER A 100 -5.16 8.25 -8.74
CA SER A 100 -5.99 9.44 -8.54
C SER A 100 -5.17 10.55 -7.90
N SER A 101 -5.14 11.71 -8.56
CA SER A 101 -4.46 12.91 -8.04
C SER A 101 -5.13 13.47 -6.78
N LYS A 102 -6.39 13.09 -6.52
CA LYS A 102 -7.19 13.60 -5.38
C LYS A 102 -6.93 12.82 -4.09
N ASP A 103 -6.90 11.50 -4.15
CA ASP A 103 -6.86 10.62 -2.98
C ASP A 103 -5.75 9.56 -3.04
N GLY A 104 -4.95 9.57 -4.11
CA GLY A 104 -3.81 8.66 -4.28
C GLY A 104 -4.19 7.22 -4.55
N PHE A 105 -5.47 6.93 -4.81
CA PHE A 105 -5.95 5.59 -5.07
C PHE A 105 -5.38 5.05 -6.38
N ALA A 106 -4.64 3.94 -6.32
CA ALA A 106 -4.23 3.21 -7.52
C ALA A 106 -5.40 2.37 -8.01
N CYS A 107 -5.77 2.51 -9.28
CA CYS A 107 -6.91 1.78 -9.84
C CYS A 107 -6.73 0.25 -9.68
N ASP A 108 -7.74 -0.41 -9.11
CA ASP A 108 -7.70 -1.83 -8.77
C ASP A 108 -7.56 -2.78 -9.98
N ASP A 109 -7.87 -2.31 -11.21
CA ASP A 109 -7.81 -3.11 -12.45
C ASP A 109 -6.44 -3.75 -12.70
N VAL A 110 -5.38 -3.13 -12.17
CA VAL A 110 -3.99 -3.57 -12.31
C VAL A 110 -3.73 -4.91 -11.63
N LEU A 111 -4.48 -5.21 -10.57
CA LEU A 111 -4.35 -6.45 -9.80
C LEU A 111 -5.61 -7.31 -9.88
N MET A 112 -6.79 -6.73 -10.06
CA MET A 112 -8.07 -7.45 -10.00
C MET A 112 -8.25 -8.49 -11.11
N GLY A 113 -7.70 -8.27 -12.30
CA GLY A 113 -7.82 -9.24 -13.41
C GLY A 113 -7.08 -10.56 -13.14
N THR A 114 -6.06 -10.53 -12.30
CA THR A 114 -5.17 -11.68 -12.02
C THR A 114 -5.21 -12.14 -10.56
N TRP A 115 -5.79 -11.34 -9.66
CA TRP A 115 -5.82 -11.62 -8.23
C TRP A 115 -6.51 -12.95 -7.93
N ASN A 116 -5.87 -13.73 -7.07
CA ASN A 116 -6.47 -14.90 -6.46
C ASN A 116 -5.87 -15.12 -5.07
N THR A 117 -6.53 -15.95 -4.25
CA THR A 117 -6.17 -16.17 -2.84
C THR A 117 -4.80 -16.84 -2.60
N LYS A 118 -4.10 -17.25 -3.67
CA LYS A 118 -2.72 -17.78 -3.58
C LYS A 118 -1.66 -16.69 -3.70
N MET A 119 -2.03 -15.50 -4.14
CA MET A 119 -1.12 -14.36 -4.28
C MET A 119 -0.84 -13.71 -2.92
N ASP A 120 0.27 -13.01 -2.83
CA ASP A 120 0.76 -12.38 -1.61
C ASP A 120 0.97 -10.86 -1.77
N LEU A 121 1.39 -10.19 -0.68
CA LEU A 121 1.70 -8.76 -0.72
C LEU A 121 2.88 -8.40 -1.62
N ILE A 122 3.79 -9.35 -1.88
CA ILE A 122 4.91 -9.15 -2.80
C ILE A 122 4.35 -9.02 -4.22
N ASP A 123 3.37 -9.86 -4.59
CA ASP A 123 2.70 -9.77 -5.89
C ASP A 123 1.97 -8.43 -6.08
N VAL A 124 1.26 -7.95 -5.04
CA VAL A 124 0.58 -6.65 -5.04
C VAL A 124 1.58 -5.53 -5.30
N LEU A 125 2.67 -5.48 -4.53
CA LEU A 125 3.68 -4.42 -4.63
C LEU A 125 4.44 -4.47 -5.96
N ASN A 126 4.72 -5.66 -6.49
CA ASN A 126 5.31 -5.84 -7.83
C ASN A 126 4.36 -5.34 -8.94
N GLY A 127 3.07 -5.65 -8.84
CA GLY A 127 2.07 -5.18 -9.79
C GLY A 127 1.96 -3.65 -9.79
N THR A 128 1.92 -3.04 -8.61
CA THR A 128 1.94 -1.57 -8.49
C THR A 128 3.23 -0.96 -9.04
N HIS A 129 4.40 -1.51 -8.73
CA HIS A 129 5.66 -1.00 -9.26
C HIS A 129 5.74 -1.15 -10.79
N SER A 130 5.18 -2.23 -11.34
CA SER A 130 5.09 -2.45 -12.79
C SER A 130 4.13 -1.46 -13.47
N LEU A 131 3.04 -1.09 -12.81
CA LEU A 131 2.11 -0.06 -13.26
C LEU A 131 2.80 1.30 -13.37
N LEU A 132 3.58 1.69 -12.35
CA LEU A 132 4.36 2.93 -12.37
C LEU A 132 5.31 2.99 -13.57
N ALA A 133 5.92 1.85 -13.94
CA ALA A 133 6.80 1.76 -15.09
C ALA A 133 6.03 1.77 -16.42
N ASN A 134 4.83 1.19 -16.45
CA ASN A 134 4.03 0.96 -17.66
C ASN A 134 2.58 1.40 -17.43
N PRO A 135 2.27 2.71 -17.51
CA PRO A 135 0.91 3.20 -17.34
C PRO A 135 -0.05 2.62 -18.38
N ASN A 136 -1.28 2.34 -17.94
CA ASN A 136 -2.37 1.97 -18.83
C ASN A 136 -3.13 3.22 -19.31
N TYR A 137 -2.81 3.70 -20.52
CA TYR A 137 -3.43 4.90 -21.08
C TYR A 137 -4.89 4.72 -21.54
N ASP A 138 -5.38 3.49 -21.65
CA ASP A 138 -6.78 3.23 -22.02
C ASP A 138 -7.75 3.48 -20.86
N LYS A 139 -7.23 3.53 -19.62
CA LYS A 139 -8.01 3.71 -18.39
C LYS A 139 -7.41 4.77 -17.46
N PRO A 140 -7.38 6.05 -17.87
CA PRO A 140 -6.96 7.11 -16.99
C PRO A 140 -7.99 7.30 -15.86
N VAL A 141 -7.53 7.45 -14.63
CA VAL A 141 -8.39 7.64 -13.45
C VAL A 141 -8.87 9.10 -13.35
N ASP A 142 -7.98 10.03 -13.64
CA ASP A 142 -8.32 11.44 -13.78
C ASP A 142 -8.51 11.75 -15.26
N SER A 143 -9.61 12.41 -15.61
CA SER A 143 -9.76 12.94 -16.96
C SER A 143 -8.66 13.96 -17.20
N VAL A 144 -7.81 13.73 -18.22
CA VAL A 144 -6.84 14.73 -18.69
C VAL A 144 -7.58 16.04 -18.83
N PRO A 145 -7.16 17.14 -18.16
CA PRO A 145 -7.81 18.42 -18.36
C PRO A 145 -7.67 18.74 -19.84
N SER A 146 -8.82 18.79 -20.54
CA SER A 146 -8.92 19.19 -21.93
C SER A 146 -8.27 20.55 -22.06
N SER A 147 -7.00 20.55 -22.44
CA SER A 147 -6.19 21.75 -22.57
C SER A 147 -6.72 22.46 -23.81
N GLY A 148 -7.41 23.57 -23.60
CA GLY A 148 -7.77 24.60 -24.58
C GLY A 148 -7.97 24.14 -26.02
N GLN A 149 -9.23 23.92 -26.42
CA GLN A 149 -9.58 24.31 -27.78
C GLN A 149 -9.49 25.84 -27.86
N GLN A 150 -8.83 26.27 -28.93
CA GLN A 150 -8.49 27.65 -29.29
C GLN A 150 -9.67 28.62 -29.20
#